data_AF-A0A671MCY4-F1
#
_entry.id   AF-A0A671MCY4-F1
#
_cell.length_a   1.000
_cell.length_b   1.000
_cell.length_c   1.000
_cell.angle_alpha   90.00
_cell.angle_beta   90.00
_cell.angle_gamma   90.00
#
_symmetry.space_group_name_H-M   'P 1'
#
loop_
_entity.id
_entity.type
_entity.pdbx_description
1 polymer ?
#
loop_
_entity_poly.entity_id
_entity_poly.type
_entity_poly.pdbx_seq_one_letter_code
_entity_poly.pdbx_strand_id
1 'polypeptide(L)'
;MGVTVAAALHEPRSQHQWSRIVGHWVWIAVLSFLATFPVQQLGAFPSSLSDCQTPTGWNCSGDDDRDTDLFLCDTNTCKFDGECLRIGDIITCICNFKCNNDYVPVCGSNNENYENECFLRRDACKQQTEVLVVSEGSCPADAGSGSGDEGNEGSAENGQKETSTCDICQFGAECDVDAEDVWCVCNIDCSHISFNPVCASDGRSYDNPCQVKEASCQRQERIEVKFLVSRI
;
A
#
# COMPACT_ATOMS: atom_id res chain seq x y z
N MET A 1 56.89 38.86 -83.47
CA MET A 1 56.12 39.42 -82.33
C MET A 1 54.65 39.28 -82.70
N GLY A 2 53.76 38.59 -81.98
CA GLY A 2 53.87 37.81 -80.76
C GLY A 2 52.96 36.57 -80.85
N VAL A 3 53.23 35.61 -79.97
CA VAL A 3 52.46 34.38 -79.80
C VAL A 3 51.75 34.45 -78.45
N THR A 4 50.67 33.67 -78.35
CA THR A 4 49.89 33.14 -77.19
C THR A 4 48.48 33.72 -77.13
N VAL A 5 47.43 32.98 -77.49
CA VAL A 5 46.86 31.69 -77.00
C VAL A 5 46.07 31.83 -75.69
N ALA A 6 44.75 31.84 -75.88
CA ALA A 6 43.64 31.20 -75.16
C ALA A 6 43.53 31.23 -73.62
N ALA A 7 42.33 31.60 -73.15
CA ALA A 7 41.72 31.06 -71.94
C ALA A 7 40.21 30.86 -72.15
N ALA A 8 39.71 29.71 -71.70
CA ALA A 8 38.37 29.18 -71.89
C ALA A 8 37.42 29.51 -70.72
N LEU A 9 36.12 29.38 -71.02
CA LEU A 9 34.92 29.66 -70.22
C LEU A 9 34.74 28.78 -68.96
N HIS A 10 34.02 29.30 -67.97
CA HIS A 10 33.23 28.51 -67.03
C HIS A 10 31.99 29.27 -66.51
N GLU A 11 30.87 28.56 -66.42
CA GLU A 11 29.57 28.99 -65.86
C GLU A 11 29.25 28.17 -64.57
N PRO A 12 28.04 28.23 -63.97
CA PRO A 12 27.73 28.92 -62.72
C PRO A 12 27.53 27.96 -61.51
N ARG A 13 27.48 28.47 -60.26
CA ARG A 13 26.91 27.68 -59.13
C ARG A 13 26.33 28.49 -57.96
N SER A 14 25.06 28.16 -57.67
CA SER A 14 24.44 27.94 -56.36
C SER A 14 23.84 29.11 -55.54
N GLN A 15 22.51 29.22 -55.60
CA GLN A 15 21.66 30.00 -54.68
C GLN A 15 21.41 29.33 -53.30
N HIS A 16 22.08 28.24 -52.95
CA HIS A 16 21.80 27.49 -51.71
C HIS A 16 22.54 28.00 -50.46
N GLN A 17 23.44 28.98 -50.59
CA GLN A 17 24.33 29.38 -49.48
C GLN A 17 23.73 30.46 -48.57
N TRP A 18 22.80 31.29 -49.06
CA TRP A 18 22.21 32.39 -48.28
C TRP A 18 21.18 31.92 -47.25
N SER A 19 20.48 30.80 -47.51
CA SER A 19 19.45 30.27 -46.60
C SER A 19 20.05 29.62 -45.34
N ARG A 20 21.25 29.02 -45.44
CA ARG A 20 21.92 28.35 -44.31
C ARG A 20 22.52 29.32 -43.30
N ILE A 21 23.00 30.47 -43.77
CA ILE A 21 23.62 31.50 -42.92
C ILE A 21 22.54 32.19 -42.09
N VAL A 22 21.44 32.64 -42.72
CA VAL A 22 20.30 33.26 -42.02
C VAL A 22 19.70 32.31 -40.98
N GLY A 23 19.56 31.01 -41.31
CA GLY A 23 19.12 30.00 -40.35
C GLY A 23 20.07 29.84 -39.15
N HIS A 24 21.39 29.89 -39.37
CA HIS A 24 22.38 29.81 -38.29
C HIS A 24 22.32 31.01 -37.35
N TRP A 25 22.20 32.23 -37.89
CA TRP A 25 22.09 33.45 -37.07
C TRP A 25 20.79 33.49 -36.26
N VAL A 26 19.68 33.00 -36.82
CA VAL A 26 18.41 32.83 -36.09
C VAL A 26 18.53 31.78 -34.99
N TRP A 27 19.15 30.63 -35.26
CA TRP A 27 19.39 29.60 -34.25
C TRP A 27 20.32 30.07 -33.12
N ILE A 28 21.38 30.82 -33.45
CA ILE A 28 22.30 31.39 -32.45
C ILE A 28 21.59 32.45 -31.59
N ALA A 29 20.73 33.28 -32.20
CA ALA A 29 19.92 34.26 -31.47
C ALA A 29 18.89 33.58 -30.55
N VAL A 30 18.23 32.50 -31.02
CA VAL A 30 17.28 31.70 -30.23
C VAL A 30 18.00 30.97 -29.07
N LEU A 31 19.18 30.38 -29.31
CA LEU A 31 19.98 29.73 -28.27
C LEU A 31 20.51 30.73 -27.23
N SER A 32 20.84 31.95 -27.66
CA SER A 32 21.27 33.03 -26.76
C SER A 32 20.10 33.60 -25.94
N PHE A 33 18.89 33.64 -26.51
CA PHE A 33 17.67 33.99 -25.78
C PHE A 33 17.28 32.90 -24.76
N LEU A 34 17.36 31.61 -25.13
CA LEU A 34 17.12 30.49 -24.21
C LEU A 34 18.14 30.42 -23.06
N ALA A 35 19.36 30.90 -23.26
CA ALA A 35 20.40 30.96 -22.23
C ALA A 35 20.30 32.17 -21.29
N THR A 36 19.43 33.15 -21.58
CA THR A 36 19.22 34.36 -20.77
C THR A 36 17.84 34.45 -20.13
N PHE A 37 16.95 33.51 -20.42
CA PHE A 37 15.76 33.32 -19.59
C PHE A 37 16.21 32.95 -18.18
N PRO A 38 15.74 33.66 -17.13
CA PRO A 38 16.00 33.23 -15.78
C PRO A 38 15.45 31.82 -15.63
N VAL A 39 16.28 30.88 -15.20
CA VAL A 39 15.85 29.60 -14.67
C VAL A 39 15.06 29.92 -13.39
N GLN A 40 13.83 30.40 -13.55
CA GLN A 40 12.84 30.40 -12.49
C GLN A 40 12.47 28.94 -12.30
N GLN A 41 13.26 28.31 -11.45
CA GLN A 41 12.96 27.12 -10.68
C GLN A 41 12.40 25.98 -11.54
N LEU A 42 13.30 25.11 -12.00
CA LEU A 42 13.03 23.69 -11.77
C LEU A 42 12.68 23.62 -10.28
N GLY A 43 11.39 23.42 -9.99
CA GLY A 43 10.93 23.21 -8.63
C GLY A 43 11.89 22.21 -8.02
N ALA A 44 12.56 22.64 -6.95
CA ALA A 44 13.26 21.70 -6.10
C ALA A 44 12.25 20.56 -5.87
N PHE A 45 12.67 19.31 -6.13
CA PHE A 45 11.99 18.20 -5.50
C PHE A 45 11.85 18.60 -4.02
N PRO A 46 10.63 18.69 -3.50
CA PRO A 46 10.44 19.21 -2.16
C PRO A 46 11.27 18.33 -1.24
N SER A 47 12.31 18.92 -0.65
CA SER A 47 13.24 18.26 0.25
C SER A 47 12.64 18.14 1.66
N SER A 48 11.32 18.18 1.74
CA SER A 48 10.51 18.09 2.93
C SER A 48 9.16 17.51 2.52
N LEU A 49 8.75 16.47 3.25
CA LEU A 49 7.47 15.77 3.13
C LEU A 49 6.29 16.64 3.61
N SER A 50 6.25 17.92 3.24
CA SER A 50 5.23 18.88 3.67
C SER A 50 4.35 19.40 2.53
N ASP A 51 4.65 19.05 1.27
CA ASP A 51 3.88 19.50 0.10
C ASP A 51 2.79 18.50 -0.36
N CYS A 52 2.36 17.58 0.50
CA CYS A 52 1.11 16.84 0.29
C CYS A 52 -0.08 17.68 0.77
N GLN A 53 -0.30 18.84 0.15
CA GLN A 53 -1.54 19.60 0.33
C GLN A 53 -2.69 18.81 -0.32
N THR A 54 -3.42 18.01 0.45
CA THR A 54 -4.72 17.50 0.03
C THR A 54 -5.77 18.63 0.10
N PRO A 55 -6.91 18.52 -0.62
CA PRO A 55 -7.90 19.60 -0.75
C PRO A 55 -8.50 20.11 0.56
N THR A 56 -8.31 19.38 1.67
CA THR A 56 -8.97 19.61 2.95
C THR A 56 -8.05 20.25 3.99
N GLY A 57 -6.76 20.48 3.68
CA GLY A 57 -5.85 21.24 4.53
C GLY A 57 -5.35 20.51 5.78
N TRP A 58 -5.49 19.18 5.84
CA TRP A 58 -5.00 18.36 6.95
C TRP A 58 -3.67 17.71 6.58
N ASN A 59 -2.60 18.16 7.22
CA ASN A 59 -1.26 17.62 7.04
C ASN A 59 -1.06 16.40 7.95
N CYS A 60 -0.64 15.27 7.39
CA CYS A 60 -0.25 14.06 8.11
C CYS A 60 1.14 14.19 8.75
N SER A 61 1.56 15.39 9.13
CA SER A 61 2.75 15.60 9.95
C SER A 61 2.44 15.17 11.38
N GLY A 62 2.42 13.85 11.59
CA GLY A 62 2.88 13.28 12.83
C GLY A 62 4.38 13.51 12.88
N ASP A 63 4.80 14.28 13.87
CA ASP A 63 6.17 14.50 14.35
C ASP A 63 7.22 13.46 13.86
N ASP A 64 7.88 13.75 12.74
CA ASP A 64 9.31 13.44 12.64
C ASP A 64 9.99 14.37 13.67
N ASP A 65 10.79 13.81 14.58
CA ASP A 65 11.48 14.49 15.70
C ASP A 65 10.80 14.55 17.08
N ARG A 66 10.18 13.44 17.52
CA ARG A 66 10.32 13.04 18.93
C ARG A 66 10.66 11.57 19.12
N ASP A 67 11.78 11.20 18.50
CA ASP A 67 12.52 9.96 18.71
C ASP A 67 13.22 9.89 20.10
N THR A 68 12.63 10.46 21.16
CA THR A 68 13.17 10.41 22.53
C THR A 68 12.12 10.42 23.64
N ASP A 69 10.90 9.94 23.38
CA ASP A 69 10.08 9.40 24.47
C ASP A 69 10.41 7.91 24.67
N LEU A 70 11.60 7.69 25.22
CA LEU A 70 11.96 6.58 26.11
C LEU A 70 11.12 5.30 25.94
N PHE A 71 11.56 4.40 25.04
CA PHE A 71 11.13 3.00 24.90
C PHE A 71 11.19 2.25 26.24
N LEU A 72 10.20 2.50 27.10
CA LEU A 72 9.98 1.84 28.37
C LEU A 72 8.86 0.84 28.16
N CYS A 73 9.00 -0.35 28.76
CA CYS A 73 7.92 -1.30 28.86
C CYS A 73 6.76 -0.67 29.64
N ASP A 74 5.77 -0.13 28.95
CA ASP A 74 4.53 0.32 29.54
C ASP A 74 3.53 -0.85 29.56
N THR A 75 2.53 -0.72 30.42
CA THR A 75 1.43 -1.67 30.63
C THR A 75 0.65 -2.02 29.35
N ASN A 76 0.79 -1.25 28.28
CA ASN A 76 0.13 -1.46 26.99
C ASN A 76 1.07 -1.94 25.87
N THR A 77 2.38 -2.05 26.11
CA THR A 77 3.37 -2.38 25.08
C THR A 77 3.29 -3.84 24.65
N CYS A 78 3.09 -4.74 25.61
CA CYS A 78 2.80 -6.15 25.35
C CYS A 78 1.37 -6.46 25.78
N LYS A 79 0.51 -6.83 24.82
CA LYS A 79 -0.86 -7.27 25.08
C LYS A 79 -0.89 -8.77 25.42
N PHE A 80 -2.05 -9.20 25.95
CA PHE A 80 -2.35 -10.61 26.24
C PHE A 80 -1.38 -11.23 27.26
N ASP A 81 -1.23 -10.58 28.41
CA ASP A 81 -0.40 -11.04 29.54
C ASP A 81 1.07 -11.37 29.20
N GLY A 82 1.62 -10.75 28.14
CA GLY A 82 3.03 -10.87 27.79
C GLY A 82 3.94 -10.05 28.70
N GLU A 83 5.04 -10.65 29.15
CA GLU A 83 6.05 -9.94 29.93
C GLU A 83 6.94 -9.12 28.99
N CYS A 84 6.92 -7.80 29.13
CA CYS A 84 7.76 -6.91 28.35
C CYS A 84 9.18 -6.87 28.92
N LEU A 85 10.17 -7.27 28.13
CA LEU A 85 11.59 -7.12 28.46
C LEU A 85 12.31 -6.22 27.46
N ARG A 86 13.20 -5.37 27.98
CA ARG A 86 14.12 -4.54 27.19
C ARG A 86 15.48 -5.23 27.11
N ILE A 87 15.89 -5.63 25.91
CA ILE A 87 17.21 -6.22 25.65
C ILE A 87 17.97 -5.30 24.70
N GLY A 88 18.88 -4.48 25.24
CA GLY A 88 19.51 -3.40 24.47
C GLY A 88 18.47 -2.36 24.07
N ASP A 89 18.41 -2.01 22.78
CA ASP A 89 17.42 -1.05 22.24
C ASP A 89 16.19 -1.74 21.62
N ILE A 90 16.02 -3.05 21.86
CA ILE A 90 14.89 -3.84 21.35
C ILE A 90 13.94 -4.15 22.51
N ILE A 91 12.66 -3.86 22.33
CA ILE A 91 11.58 -4.32 23.21
C ILE A 91 11.11 -5.69 22.72
N THR A 92 11.03 -6.67 23.63
CA THR A 92 10.59 -8.04 23.33
C THR A 92 9.46 -8.45 24.27
N CYS A 93 8.36 -8.96 23.72
CA CYS A 93 7.26 -9.55 24.49
C CYS A 93 7.51 -11.05 24.72
N ILE A 94 7.68 -11.43 25.98
CA ILE A 94 7.89 -12.82 26.39
C ILE A 94 6.55 -13.43 26.80
N CYS A 95 6.07 -14.37 25.99
CA CYS A 95 4.80 -15.08 26.18
C CYS A 95 5.02 -16.41 26.90
N ASN A 96 5.44 -16.38 28.16
CA ASN A 96 5.72 -17.58 28.96
C ASN A 96 4.47 -18.11 29.68
N PHE A 97 3.55 -18.67 28.92
CA PHE A 97 2.32 -19.25 29.44
C PHE A 97 2.57 -20.68 29.94
N LYS A 98 2.20 -20.96 31.19
CA LYS A 98 2.19 -22.32 31.75
C LYS A 98 0.87 -23.01 31.40
N CYS A 99 0.82 -23.57 30.20
CA CYS A 99 -0.35 -24.32 29.74
C CYS A 99 -0.28 -25.79 30.17
N ASN A 100 -1.43 -26.33 30.60
CA ASN A 100 -1.60 -27.77 30.75
C ASN A 100 -1.77 -28.41 29.37
N ASN A 101 -1.49 -29.72 29.29
CA ASN A 101 -1.73 -30.53 28.08
C ASN A 101 -3.14 -31.13 28.06
N ASP A 102 -4.09 -30.50 28.78
CA ASP A 102 -5.49 -30.91 28.74
C ASP A 102 -6.04 -30.56 27.35
N TYR A 103 -6.50 -31.58 26.62
CA TYR A 103 -7.04 -31.42 25.28
C TYR A 103 -8.51 -31.03 25.35
N VAL A 104 -8.76 -29.73 25.28
CA VAL A 104 -10.09 -29.10 25.31
C VAL A 104 -10.12 -28.08 24.16
N PRO A 105 -10.32 -28.54 22.92
CA PRO A 105 -10.07 -27.72 21.74
C PRO A 105 -11.00 -26.52 21.67
N VAL A 106 -10.48 -25.40 21.16
CA VAL A 106 -11.23 -24.16 20.92
C VAL A 106 -10.93 -23.63 19.52
N CYS A 107 -11.94 -23.02 18.90
CA CYS A 107 -11.79 -22.32 17.63
C CYS A 107 -11.51 -20.84 17.89
N GLY A 108 -10.39 -20.34 17.35
CA GLY A 108 -10.05 -18.93 17.41
C GLY A 108 -10.79 -18.08 16.38
N SER A 109 -10.85 -16.77 16.61
CA SER A 109 -11.42 -15.78 15.68
C SER A 109 -10.63 -15.62 14.38
N ASN A 110 -9.42 -16.17 14.36
CA ASN A 110 -8.57 -16.32 13.18
C ASN A 110 -8.83 -17.62 12.40
N ASN A 111 -9.88 -18.37 12.75
CA ASN A 111 -10.23 -19.67 12.15
C ASN A 111 -9.16 -20.75 12.38
N GLU A 112 -8.33 -20.61 13.42
CA GLU A 112 -7.35 -21.61 13.82
C GLU A 112 -7.82 -22.45 15.02
N ASN A 113 -7.47 -23.73 15.02
CA ASN A 113 -7.76 -24.66 16.09
C ASN A 113 -6.65 -24.62 17.14
N TYR A 114 -7.02 -24.43 18.40
CA TYR A 114 -6.10 -24.49 19.52
C TYR A 114 -6.43 -25.66 20.43
N GLU A 115 -5.40 -26.34 20.95
CA GLU A 115 -5.55 -27.48 21.87
C GLU A 115 -6.34 -27.12 23.14
N ASN A 116 -6.22 -25.87 23.59
CA ASN A 116 -7.02 -25.25 24.64
C ASN A 116 -6.87 -23.72 24.63
N GLU A 117 -7.68 -23.04 25.45
CA GLU A 117 -7.68 -21.58 25.57
C GLU A 117 -6.32 -21.00 26.01
N CYS A 118 -5.54 -21.71 26.82
CA CYS A 118 -4.21 -21.23 27.21
C CYS A 118 -3.27 -21.12 26.00
N PHE A 119 -3.31 -22.11 25.11
CA PHE A 119 -2.52 -22.09 23.89
C PHE A 119 -2.97 -21.00 22.92
N LEU A 120 -4.27 -20.73 22.84
CA LEU A 120 -4.83 -19.60 22.10
C LEU A 120 -4.31 -18.26 22.62
N ARG A 121 -4.38 -18.01 23.93
CA ARG A 121 -3.89 -16.75 24.52
C ARG A 121 -2.38 -16.58 24.35
N ARG A 122 -1.61 -17.67 24.47
CA ARG A 122 -0.16 -17.65 24.23
C ARG A 122 0.16 -17.23 22.80
N ASP A 123 -0.62 -17.70 21.84
CA ASP A 123 -0.45 -17.35 20.44
C ASP A 123 -0.86 -15.90 20.16
N ALA A 124 -1.99 -15.44 20.71
CA ALA A 124 -2.40 -14.03 20.71
C ALA A 124 -1.29 -13.10 21.26
N CYS A 125 -0.62 -13.51 22.34
CA CYS A 125 0.54 -12.81 22.88
C CYS A 125 1.72 -12.80 21.89
N LYS A 126 2.06 -13.92 21.26
CA LYS A 126 3.20 -13.97 20.32
C LYS A 126 2.96 -13.10 19.09
N GLN A 127 1.73 -13.10 18.59
CA GLN A 127 1.32 -12.34 17.42
C GLN A 127 0.96 -10.89 17.76
N GLN A 128 0.90 -10.53 19.05
CA GLN A 128 0.41 -9.24 19.55
C GLN A 128 -0.94 -8.83 18.91
N THR A 129 -1.78 -9.82 18.64
CA THR A 129 -3.07 -9.67 17.95
C THR A 129 -4.16 -10.36 18.75
N GLU A 130 -5.35 -9.75 18.82
CA GLU A 130 -6.46 -10.32 19.55
C GLU A 130 -7.02 -11.55 18.82
N VAL A 131 -6.98 -12.68 19.51
CA VAL A 131 -7.66 -13.91 19.09
C VAL A 131 -8.69 -14.23 20.17
N LEU A 132 -9.95 -14.29 19.79
CA LEU A 132 -11.07 -14.62 20.68
C LEU A 132 -11.51 -16.06 20.44
N VAL A 133 -12.05 -16.72 21.45
CA VAL A 133 -12.73 -18.01 21.27
C VAL A 133 -14.06 -17.75 20.57
N VAL A 134 -14.21 -18.29 19.35
CA VAL A 134 -15.47 -18.23 18.57
C VAL A 134 -16.39 -19.38 18.93
N SER A 135 -15.83 -20.57 19.12
CA SER A 135 -16.60 -21.77 19.46
C SER A 135 -15.78 -22.69 20.34
N GLU A 136 -16.47 -23.41 21.23
CA GLU A 136 -15.94 -24.62 21.86
C GLU A 136 -15.77 -25.70 20.78
N GLY A 137 -14.71 -26.50 20.89
CA GLY A 137 -14.35 -27.49 19.89
C GLY A 137 -13.48 -26.94 18.76
N SER A 138 -13.23 -27.80 17.77
CA SER A 138 -12.50 -27.45 16.56
C SER A 138 -13.26 -26.45 15.68
N CYS A 139 -12.55 -25.58 14.95
CA CYS A 139 -13.16 -24.75 13.91
C CYS A 139 -13.91 -25.63 12.90
N PRO A 140 -15.03 -25.14 12.32
CA PRO A 140 -15.73 -25.86 11.29
C PRO A 140 -14.74 -26.17 10.17
N ALA A 141 -14.60 -27.45 9.83
CA ALA A 141 -13.76 -27.83 8.71
C ALA A 141 -14.33 -27.15 7.47
N ASP A 142 -13.59 -26.19 6.92
CA ASP A 142 -13.78 -25.79 5.54
C ASP A 142 -13.82 -27.08 4.72
N ALA A 143 -14.78 -27.20 3.80
CA ALA A 143 -15.03 -28.40 3.01
C ALA A 143 -13.89 -28.76 2.02
N GLY A 144 -12.62 -28.49 2.38
CA GLY A 144 -11.44 -28.63 1.55
C GLY A 144 -10.15 -29.08 2.24
N SER A 145 -10.16 -29.51 3.51
CA SER A 145 -8.97 -30.13 4.14
C SER A 145 -9.20 -31.60 4.47
N GLY A 146 -9.17 -32.43 3.43
CA GLY A 146 -9.09 -33.89 3.55
C GLY A 146 -7.64 -34.35 3.68
N SER A 147 -7.23 -34.69 4.91
CA SER A 147 -6.11 -35.63 5.09
C SER A 147 -6.68 -37.02 4.91
N GLY A 148 -6.46 -37.60 3.74
CA GLY A 148 -6.86 -38.98 3.45
C GLY A 148 -6.06 -39.96 4.28
N ASP A 149 -6.76 -40.93 4.86
CA ASP A 149 -6.33 -42.31 4.99
C ASP A 149 -7.60 -43.20 4.86
N GLU A 150 -7.42 -44.37 4.27
CA GLU A 150 -8.38 -45.08 3.41
C GLU A 150 -9.68 -45.62 4.05
N GLY A 151 -10.75 -45.63 3.25
CA GLY A 151 -12.00 -46.36 3.54
C GLY A 151 -13.16 -46.07 2.56
N ASN A 152 -13.11 -46.67 1.37
CA ASN A 152 -14.20 -47.02 0.44
C ASN A 152 -15.65 -46.58 0.78
N GLU A 153 -16.29 -45.75 -0.06
CA GLU A 153 -17.46 -46.09 -0.90
C GLU A 153 -18.16 -44.85 -1.51
N GLY A 154 -18.20 -44.80 -2.85
CA GLY A 154 -19.27 -44.25 -3.70
C GLY A 154 -19.80 -42.82 -3.50
N SER A 155 -19.44 -41.91 -4.40
CA SER A 155 -20.34 -41.46 -5.49
C SER A 155 -19.71 -40.29 -6.23
N ALA A 156 -19.70 -40.38 -7.55
CA ALA A 156 -19.26 -39.33 -8.43
C ALA A 156 -20.12 -38.08 -8.28
N GLU A 157 -19.48 -36.92 -8.07
CA GLU A 157 -19.87 -35.73 -8.80
C GLU A 157 -18.64 -34.87 -9.07
N ASN A 158 -18.44 -34.58 -10.34
CA ASN A 158 -17.30 -33.88 -10.88
C ASN A 158 -17.43 -32.39 -10.57
N GLY A 159 -16.97 -31.96 -9.40
CA GLY A 159 -16.86 -30.55 -9.04
C GLY A 159 -15.46 -30.05 -9.32
N GLN A 160 -15.22 -29.51 -10.52
CA GLN A 160 -14.08 -28.64 -10.77
C GLN A 160 -14.25 -27.41 -9.87
N LYS A 161 -13.73 -27.44 -8.64
CA LYS A 161 -13.64 -26.26 -7.79
C LYS A 161 -12.45 -25.44 -8.29
N GLU A 162 -12.66 -24.77 -9.40
CA GLU A 162 -11.80 -23.67 -9.83
C GLU A 162 -11.89 -22.60 -8.75
N THR A 163 -10.74 -22.15 -8.24
CA THR A 163 -10.67 -20.98 -7.34
C THR A 163 -11.48 -19.88 -8.00
N SER A 164 -12.59 -19.50 -7.38
CA SER A 164 -13.51 -18.58 -8.02
C SER A 164 -12.83 -17.21 -8.08
N THR A 165 -12.97 -16.49 -9.19
CA THR A 165 -12.46 -15.12 -9.36
C THR A 165 -12.89 -14.18 -8.22
N CYS A 166 -13.96 -14.57 -7.53
CA CYS A 166 -14.50 -14.00 -6.30
C CYS A 166 -13.59 -14.01 -5.07
N ASP A 167 -12.76 -15.05 -4.91
CA ASP A 167 -11.98 -15.27 -3.68
C ASP A 167 -10.85 -14.22 -3.52
N ILE A 168 -10.63 -13.39 -4.54
CA ILE A 168 -9.62 -12.32 -4.58
C ILE A 168 -10.15 -11.04 -3.93
N CYS A 169 -11.46 -10.84 -3.86
CA CYS A 169 -12.07 -9.62 -3.32
C CYS A 169 -12.03 -9.60 -1.79
N GLN A 170 -11.33 -8.61 -1.24
CA GLN A 170 -11.17 -8.37 0.19
C GLN A 170 -11.63 -6.95 0.56
N PHE A 171 -11.57 -6.63 1.85
CA PHE A 171 -11.77 -5.26 2.39
C PHE A 171 -13.15 -4.64 2.13
N GLY A 172 -14.19 -5.48 2.06
CA GLY A 172 -15.59 -5.04 1.92
C GLY A 172 -16.07 -4.87 0.48
N ALA A 173 -15.35 -5.42 -0.49
CA ALA A 173 -15.82 -5.50 -1.87
C ALA A 173 -16.85 -6.63 -2.06
N GLU A 174 -17.85 -6.35 -2.88
CA GLU A 174 -18.85 -7.30 -3.34
C GLU A 174 -18.43 -7.86 -4.71
N CYS A 175 -18.53 -9.17 -4.86
CA CYS A 175 -18.30 -9.86 -6.12
C CYS A 175 -19.42 -9.58 -7.12
N ASP A 176 -19.08 -9.13 -8.33
CA ASP A 176 -19.98 -9.29 -9.47
C ASP A 176 -19.50 -10.45 -10.35
N VAL A 177 -20.28 -11.54 -10.32
CA VAL A 177 -19.92 -12.79 -11.00
C VAL A 177 -20.16 -12.77 -12.51
N ASP A 178 -20.82 -11.72 -13.01
CA ASP A 178 -21.24 -11.58 -14.41
C ASP A 178 -20.35 -10.58 -15.18
N ALA A 179 -19.31 -10.01 -14.55
CA ALA A 179 -18.40 -9.06 -15.18
C ALA A 179 -17.28 -9.78 -15.97
N GLU A 180 -17.16 -9.47 -17.26
CA GLU A 180 -16.15 -10.05 -18.16
C GLU A 180 -14.70 -9.57 -17.86
N ASP A 181 -14.53 -8.48 -17.07
CA ASP A 181 -13.23 -7.96 -16.62
C ASP A 181 -13.33 -7.33 -15.21
N VAL A 182 -12.53 -7.85 -14.25
CA VAL A 182 -12.30 -7.43 -12.84
C VAL A 182 -13.53 -7.38 -11.92
N TRP A 183 -13.44 -8.10 -10.81
CA TRP A 183 -14.61 -8.71 -10.13
C TRP A 183 -15.05 -8.01 -8.82
N CYS A 184 -14.28 -7.04 -8.30
CA CYS A 184 -14.53 -6.44 -6.98
C CYS A 184 -15.24 -5.09 -7.09
N VAL A 185 -16.51 -5.04 -6.67
CA VAL A 185 -17.35 -3.85 -6.66
C VAL A 185 -17.43 -3.25 -5.25
N CYS A 186 -17.13 -1.96 -5.11
CA CYS A 186 -17.16 -1.26 -3.83
C CYS A 186 -18.42 -0.39 -3.70
N ASN A 187 -19.44 -0.93 -3.03
CA ASN A 187 -20.71 -0.24 -2.77
C ASN A 187 -20.71 0.44 -1.40
N ILE A 188 -19.79 1.39 -1.17
CA ILE A 188 -19.64 2.10 0.11
C ILE A 188 -20.09 3.55 -0.04
N ASP A 189 -21.19 3.94 0.63
CA ASP A 189 -21.68 5.32 0.65
C ASP A 189 -21.31 6.04 1.96
N CYS A 190 -20.47 7.07 1.85
CA CYS A 190 -20.04 7.89 2.98
C CYS A 190 -20.75 9.25 3.09
N SER A 191 -21.77 9.52 2.24
CA SER A 191 -22.41 10.84 2.12
C SER A 191 -23.14 11.32 3.38
N HIS A 192 -23.61 10.39 4.21
CA HIS A 192 -24.36 10.68 5.44
C HIS A 192 -23.50 10.61 6.72
N ILE A 193 -22.18 10.47 6.58
CA ILE A 193 -21.28 10.30 7.72
C ILE A 193 -20.68 11.64 8.13
N SER A 194 -20.68 11.89 9.43
CA SER A 194 -20.15 13.13 10.01
C SER A 194 -18.65 13.26 9.76
N PHE A 195 -18.21 14.48 9.48
CA PHE A 195 -16.80 14.84 9.39
C PHE A 195 -16.06 14.51 10.69
N ASN A 196 -15.07 13.63 10.61
CA ASN A 196 -14.21 13.19 11.71
C ASN A 196 -12.85 12.82 11.11
N PRO A 197 -11.95 13.80 10.89
CA PRO A 197 -10.77 13.61 10.08
C PRO A 197 -9.81 12.63 10.74
N VAL A 198 -9.27 11.73 9.93
CA VAL A 198 -8.36 10.67 10.37
C VAL A 198 -7.13 10.61 9.47
N CYS A 199 -6.00 10.20 10.04
CA CYS A 199 -4.85 9.76 9.27
C CYS A 199 -4.86 8.23 9.21
N ALA A 200 -4.67 7.69 8.01
CA ALA A 200 -4.68 6.26 7.80
C ALA A 200 -3.26 5.68 7.60
N SER A 201 -3.18 4.36 7.51
CA SER A 201 -1.93 3.59 7.44
C SER A 201 -1.12 3.87 6.19
N ASP A 202 -1.79 4.28 5.11
CA ASP A 202 -1.24 4.67 3.81
C ASP A 202 -0.62 6.09 3.80
N GLY A 203 -0.59 6.76 4.97
CA GLY A 203 -0.05 8.10 5.13
C GLY A 203 -0.94 9.21 4.55
N ARG A 204 -2.19 8.90 4.20
CA ARG A 204 -3.17 9.89 3.72
C ARG A 204 -4.16 10.28 4.81
N SER A 205 -4.64 11.52 4.71
CA SER A 205 -5.75 12.03 5.50
C SER A 205 -7.08 11.77 4.80
N TYR A 206 -8.08 11.37 5.58
CA TYR A 206 -9.45 11.11 5.13
C TYR A 206 -10.41 11.91 6.00
N ASP A 207 -11.51 12.41 5.42
CA ASP A 207 -12.48 13.27 6.13
C ASP A 207 -13.25 12.55 7.21
N ASN A 208 -13.37 11.22 7.08
CA ASN A 208 -14.01 10.36 8.04
C ASN A 208 -13.54 8.90 7.89
N PRO A 209 -13.74 8.05 8.92
CA PRO A 209 -13.37 6.64 8.87
C PRO A 209 -14.07 5.81 7.78
N CYS A 210 -15.20 6.27 7.22
CA CYS A 210 -15.85 5.57 6.12
C CYS A 210 -15.06 5.72 4.83
N GLN A 211 -14.53 6.91 4.53
CA GLN A 211 -13.67 7.11 3.36
C GLN A 211 -12.41 6.23 3.43
N VAL A 212 -11.91 5.92 4.63
CA VAL A 212 -10.81 4.95 4.82
C VAL A 212 -11.22 3.55 4.37
N LYS A 213 -12.45 3.11 4.72
CA LYS A 213 -12.99 1.81 4.27
C LYS A 213 -13.26 1.78 2.77
N GLU A 214 -13.78 2.87 2.22
CA GLU A 214 -13.99 3.02 0.78
C GLU A 214 -12.68 2.90 0.00
N ALA A 215 -11.64 3.62 0.44
CA ALA A 215 -10.31 3.54 -0.16
C ALA A 215 -9.67 2.15 0.00
N SER A 216 -9.83 1.52 1.16
CA SER A 216 -9.40 0.14 1.44
C SER A 216 -10.01 -0.85 0.43
N CYS A 217 -11.32 -0.72 0.20
CA CYS A 217 -12.05 -1.52 -0.79
C CYS A 217 -11.58 -1.26 -2.23
N GLN A 218 -11.56 0.02 -2.65
CA GLN A 218 -11.23 0.40 -4.04
C GLN A 218 -9.80 0.04 -4.43
N ARG A 219 -8.88 0.05 -3.48
CA ARG A 219 -7.46 -0.26 -3.71
C ARG A 219 -7.12 -1.73 -3.45
N GLN A 220 -8.04 -2.51 -2.88
CA GLN A 220 -7.79 -3.87 -2.41
C GLN A 220 -6.55 -3.95 -1.50
N GLU A 221 -6.42 -2.97 -0.60
CA GLU A 221 -5.28 -2.80 0.30
C GLU A 221 -5.80 -2.62 1.73
N ARG A 222 -5.11 -3.20 2.72
CA ARG A 222 -5.43 -2.99 4.14
C ARG A 222 -5.07 -1.56 4.55
N ILE A 223 -6.05 -0.65 4.50
CA ILE A 223 -5.92 0.71 5.00
C ILE A 223 -6.64 0.83 6.36
N GLU A 224 -5.89 1.17 7.40
CA GLU A 224 -6.38 1.26 8.78
C GLU A 224 -6.22 2.67 9.33
N VAL A 225 -7.13 3.12 10.19
CA VAL A 225 -7.01 4.42 10.88
C VAL A 225 -5.88 4.32 11.90
N LYS A 226 -4.86 5.18 11.78
CA LYS A 226 -3.75 5.26 12.75
C LYS A 226 -4.04 6.24 13.88
N PHE A 227 -4.51 7.45 13.57
CA PHE A 227 -4.79 8.48 14.57
C PHE A 227 -5.87 9.45 14.10
N LEU A 228 -6.59 10.04 15.07
CA LEU A 228 -7.54 11.11 14.82
C LEU A 228 -6.78 12.42 14.67
N VAL A 229 -7.11 13.20 13.64
CA VAL A 229 -6.41 14.48 13.40
C VAL A 229 -7.06 15.54 14.28
N SER A 230 -6.27 16.18 15.14
CA SER A 230 -6.74 17.33 15.92
C SER A 230 -6.38 18.62 15.18
N ARG A 231 -7.31 19.59 15.16
CA ARG A 231 -7.06 20.91 14.60
C ARG A 231 -5.96 21.59 15.45
N ILE A 232 -4.81 21.88 14.82
CA ILE A 232 -3.75 22.72 15.39
C ILE A 232 -4.25 24.17 15.45
#